data_AF-A0A7W7ISU6-F1
#
_entry.id   AF-A0A7W7ISU6-F1
#
_cell.length_a   1.000
_cell.length_b   1.000
_cell.length_c   1.000
_cell.angle_alpha   90.00
_cell.angle_beta   90.00
_cell.angle_gamma   90.00
#
_symmetry.space_group_name_H-M   'P 1'
#
loop_
_entity.id
_entity.type
_entity.pdbx_description
1 polymer ?
#
loop_
_entity_poly.entity_id
_entity_poly.type
_entity_poly.pdbx_seq_one_letter_code
_entity_poly.pdbx_strand_id
1 'polypeptide(L)'
;MPALREAALTPATEDQIRQIIGARFALFPQPQRNDGQWAAWWADYYDALRGLTPYAVEAGMAAWVRSPEAEFMAKPGKLRELALTVPNENVWARAHHRAQTASRPVASQQEPAKPEPERERPSPEAVKAMLADFRLKMAEKDTFRDIRAKIRPSPQARVDETGISAEARALMARHA
;
A
#
# COMPACT_ATOMS: atom_id res chain seq x y z
N MET A 1 8.49 -3.63 -23.80
CA MET A 1 7.40 -2.75 -23.30
C MET A 1 7.72 -1.27 -23.55
N PRO A 2 7.77 -0.77 -24.79
CA PRO A 2 8.00 0.65 -25.08
C PRO A 2 6.76 1.55 -24.85
N ALA A 3 5.54 1.06 -25.13
CA ALA A 3 4.29 1.83 -24.92
C ALA A 3 4.04 2.20 -23.44
N LEU A 4 4.36 1.30 -22.50
CA LEU A 4 4.32 1.59 -21.06
C LEU A 4 5.36 2.63 -20.64
N ARG A 5 6.45 2.77 -21.43
CA ARG A 5 7.47 3.77 -21.16
C ARG A 5 7.01 5.18 -21.49
N GLU A 6 6.39 5.33 -22.64
CA GLU A 6 5.81 6.61 -23.06
C GLU A 6 4.66 7.03 -22.14
N ALA A 7 3.75 6.10 -21.82
CA ALA A 7 2.63 6.36 -20.91
C ALA A 7 3.07 6.72 -19.48
N ALA A 8 4.30 6.39 -19.05
CA ALA A 8 4.79 6.80 -17.74
C ALA A 8 5.37 8.23 -17.72
N LEU A 9 5.76 8.72 -18.90
CA LEU A 9 6.34 10.04 -19.09
C LEU A 9 5.29 11.09 -19.47
N THR A 10 4.06 10.68 -19.81
CA THR A 10 2.96 11.60 -20.07
C THR A 10 2.61 12.40 -18.81
N PRO A 11 2.35 13.72 -18.94
CA PRO A 11 1.84 14.55 -17.85
C PRO A 11 0.55 14.00 -17.26
N ALA A 12 0.32 14.26 -15.98
CA ALA A 12 -0.89 13.86 -15.29
C ALA A 12 -2.10 14.65 -15.79
N THR A 13 -3.20 13.93 -15.99
CA THR A 13 -4.52 14.53 -16.24
C THR A 13 -5.15 15.02 -14.94
N GLU A 14 -6.11 15.94 -15.03
CA GLU A 14 -6.84 16.45 -13.86
C GLU A 14 -7.51 15.31 -13.07
N ASP A 15 -8.09 14.34 -13.76
CA ASP A 15 -8.72 13.17 -13.12
C ASP A 15 -7.71 12.32 -12.35
N GLN A 16 -6.51 12.13 -12.90
CA GLN A 16 -5.45 11.40 -12.19
C GLN A 16 -5.00 12.18 -10.95
N ILE A 17 -4.87 13.50 -11.05
CA ILE A 17 -4.55 14.36 -9.90
C ILE A 17 -5.65 14.25 -8.83
N ARG A 18 -6.94 14.30 -9.24
CA ARG A 18 -8.09 14.09 -8.34
C ARG A 18 -8.04 12.74 -7.67
N GLN A 19 -7.74 11.66 -8.39
CA GLN A 19 -7.68 10.31 -7.83
C GLN A 19 -6.54 10.18 -6.81
N ILE A 20 -5.34 10.66 -7.13
CA ILE A 20 -4.17 10.56 -6.24
C ILE A 20 -4.39 11.37 -4.97
N ILE A 21 -4.79 12.63 -5.10
CA ILE A 21 -4.99 13.54 -3.97
C ILE A 21 -6.25 13.15 -3.21
N GLY A 22 -7.36 12.90 -3.91
CA GLY A 22 -8.66 12.56 -3.35
C GLY A 22 -8.64 11.29 -2.50
N ALA A 23 -7.92 10.24 -2.93
CA ALA A 23 -7.77 9.01 -2.15
C ALA A 23 -7.13 9.25 -0.77
N ARG A 24 -6.27 10.27 -0.65
CA ARG A 24 -5.62 10.63 0.62
C ARG A 24 -6.41 11.68 1.37
N PHE A 25 -7.00 12.63 0.66
CA PHE A 25 -7.84 13.65 1.23
C PHE A 25 -9.08 13.06 1.92
N ALA A 26 -9.62 11.94 1.41
CA ALA A 26 -10.70 11.19 2.03
C ALA A 26 -10.39 10.69 3.46
N LEU A 27 -9.11 10.65 3.87
CA LEU A 27 -8.70 10.28 5.22
C LEU A 27 -8.79 11.44 6.22
N PHE A 28 -8.96 12.67 5.75
CA PHE A 28 -9.04 13.87 6.59
C PHE A 28 -10.48 14.40 6.70
N PRO A 29 -10.83 15.06 7.82
CA PRO A 29 -12.11 15.75 7.96
C PRO A 29 -12.34 16.71 6.80
N GLN A 30 -13.48 16.55 6.14
CA GLN A 30 -13.83 17.31 4.95
C GLN A 30 -14.45 18.65 5.35
N PRO A 31 -13.83 19.79 4.99
CA PRO A 31 -14.44 21.08 5.24
C PRO A 31 -15.70 21.22 4.38
N GLN A 32 -16.75 21.81 4.95
CA GLN A 32 -17.94 22.18 4.18
C GLN A 32 -17.56 23.32 3.23
N ARG A 33 -17.53 23.01 1.94
CA ARG A 33 -17.30 23.97 0.85
C ARG A 33 -18.42 23.83 -0.17
N ASN A 34 -18.78 24.94 -0.79
CA ASN A 34 -19.68 24.92 -1.95
C ASN A 34 -18.92 24.49 -3.23
N ASP A 35 -19.65 24.18 -4.28
CA ASP A 35 -19.07 23.67 -5.54
C ASP A 35 -18.05 24.64 -6.16
N GLY A 36 -18.30 25.95 -6.08
CA GLY A 36 -17.38 26.98 -6.58
C GLY A 36 -16.08 27.05 -5.79
N GLN A 37 -16.14 26.90 -4.46
CA GLN A 37 -14.97 26.82 -3.59
C GLN A 37 -14.18 25.53 -3.82
N TRP A 38 -14.86 24.42 -4.10
CA TRP A 38 -14.20 23.18 -4.52
C TRP A 38 -13.49 23.33 -5.86
N ALA A 39 -14.12 23.99 -6.83
CA ALA A 39 -13.50 24.25 -8.12
C ALA A 39 -12.24 25.11 -7.98
N ALA A 40 -12.30 26.19 -7.20
CA ALA A 40 -11.14 27.03 -6.92
C ALA A 40 -10.01 26.27 -6.21
N TRP A 41 -10.36 25.48 -5.19
CA TRP A 41 -9.40 24.67 -4.45
C TRP A 41 -8.68 23.65 -5.34
N TRP A 42 -9.41 22.98 -6.23
CA TRP A 42 -8.83 22.03 -7.18
C TRP A 42 -8.01 22.73 -8.26
N ALA A 43 -8.41 23.92 -8.70
CA ALA A 43 -7.68 24.70 -9.70
C ALA A 43 -6.24 25.01 -9.23
N ASP A 44 -6.06 25.34 -7.94
CA ASP A 44 -4.72 25.56 -7.37
C ASP A 44 -3.83 24.32 -7.49
N TYR A 45 -4.38 23.11 -7.32
CA TYR A 45 -3.64 21.86 -7.50
C TYR A 45 -3.33 21.57 -8.96
N TYR A 46 -4.28 21.78 -9.87
CA TYR A 46 -4.04 21.55 -11.30
C TYR A 46 -2.99 22.50 -11.85
N ASP A 47 -3.00 23.75 -11.42
CA ASP A 47 -2.01 24.73 -11.86
C ASP A 47 -0.62 24.40 -11.29
N ALA A 48 -0.54 24.12 -9.99
CA ALA A 48 0.72 23.80 -9.33
C ALA A 48 1.37 22.51 -9.87
N LEU A 49 0.56 21.49 -10.18
CA LEU A 49 1.05 20.17 -10.61
C LEU A 49 1.09 19.98 -12.12
N ARG A 50 0.76 21.02 -12.89
CA ARG A 50 0.79 20.99 -14.35
C ARG A 50 2.15 20.53 -14.87
N GLY A 51 2.15 19.60 -15.82
CA GLY A 51 3.35 19.08 -16.47
C GLY A 51 4.09 17.99 -15.69
N LEU A 52 3.68 17.71 -14.43
CA LEU A 52 4.24 16.59 -13.67
C LEU A 52 3.60 15.27 -14.10
N THR A 53 4.38 14.19 -14.10
CA THR A 53 3.83 12.86 -14.34
C THR A 53 3.03 12.40 -13.11
N PRO A 54 2.03 11.52 -13.28
CA PRO A 54 1.26 11.03 -12.16
C PRO A 54 2.11 10.36 -11.07
N TYR A 55 3.20 9.70 -11.47
CA TYR A 55 4.11 9.05 -10.55
C TYR A 55 4.91 10.04 -9.72
N ALA A 56 5.31 11.18 -10.29
CA ALA A 56 5.98 12.24 -9.55
C ALA A 56 5.04 12.82 -8.47
N VAL A 57 3.77 13.04 -8.83
CA VAL A 57 2.74 13.50 -7.87
C VAL A 57 2.53 12.47 -6.76
N GLU A 58 2.40 11.18 -7.07
CA GLU A 58 2.30 10.12 -6.06
C GLU A 58 3.55 10.04 -5.16
N ALA A 59 4.74 10.17 -5.73
CA ALA A 59 6.00 10.11 -4.98
C ALA A 59 6.12 11.30 -4.02
N GLY A 60 5.83 12.51 -4.49
CA GLY A 60 5.77 13.72 -3.67
C GLY A 60 4.74 13.59 -2.55
N MET A 61 3.57 13.04 -2.86
CA MET A 61 2.52 12.84 -1.87
C MET A 61 2.91 11.80 -0.82
N ALA A 62 3.53 10.69 -1.23
CA ALA A 62 4.03 9.67 -0.32
C ALA A 62 5.20 10.16 0.54
N ALA A 63 6.00 11.10 0.04
CA ALA A 63 7.07 11.74 0.81
C ALA A 63 6.50 12.71 1.85
N TRP A 64 5.49 13.51 1.48
CA TRP A 64 4.79 14.35 2.43
C TRP A 64 4.23 13.54 3.58
N VAL A 65 3.49 12.46 3.33
CA VAL A 65 2.91 11.62 4.40
C VAL A 65 3.95 11.04 5.37
N ARG A 66 5.19 10.85 4.91
CA ARG A 66 6.30 10.39 5.76
C ARG A 66 6.97 11.52 6.54
N SER A 67 6.69 12.78 6.19
CA SER A 67 7.23 13.95 6.87
C SER A 67 6.59 14.10 8.25
N PRO A 68 7.36 14.45 9.30
CA PRO A 68 6.80 14.77 10.61
C PRO A 68 5.90 16.01 10.60
N GLU A 69 5.99 16.85 9.56
CA GLU A 69 5.13 18.04 9.37
C GLU A 69 3.76 17.73 8.72
N ALA A 70 3.49 16.46 8.41
CA ALA A 70 2.28 16.03 7.70
C ALA A 70 1.07 15.93 8.63
N GLU A 71 0.66 17.06 9.18
CA GLU A 71 -0.56 17.14 10.00
C GLU A 71 -1.83 17.23 9.15
N PHE A 72 -1.71 17.85 7.97
CA PHE A 72 -2.80 18.02 7.01
C PHE A 72 -2.34 17.73 5.58
N MET A 73 -3.24 17.91 4.62
CA MET A 73 -2.92 17.77 3.20
C MET A 73 -1.85 18.79 2.77
N ALA A 74 -0.89 18.33 1.96
CA ALA A 74 0.19 19.18 1.45
C ALA A 74 -0.36 20.34 0.63
N LYS A 75 0.13 21.57 0.89
CA LYS A 75 -0.17 22.73 0.04
C LYS A 75 0.29 22.46 -1.41
N PRO A 76 -0.38 23.01 -2.44
CA PRO A 76 -0.05 22.71 -3.84
C PRO A 76 1.42 22.96 -4.20
N GLY A 77 1.98 24.09 -3.75
CA GLY A 77 3.39 24.43 -3.98
C GLY A 77 4.37 23.47 -3.31
N LYS A 78 4.09 23.05 -2.07
CA LYS A 78 4.94 22.09 -1.36
C LYS A 78 4.86 20.71 -1.99
N LEU A 79 3.68 20.31 -2.47
CA LEU A 79 3.51 19.06 -3.19
C LEU A 79 4.29 19.05 -4.51
N ARG A 80 4.29 20.16 -5.26
CA ARG A 80 5.11 20.32 -6.47
C ARG A 80 6.60 20.18 -6.17
N GLU A 81 7.09 20.86 -5.13
CA GLU A 81 8.48 20.78 -4.69
C GLU A 81 8.89 19.34 -4.37
N LEU A 82 8.07 18.63 -3.59
CA LEU A 82 8.32 17.23 -3.25
C LEU A 82 8.25 16.32 -4.48
N ALA A 83 7.33 16.56 -5.40
CA ALA A 83 7.23 15.77 -6.63
C ALA A 83 8.46 15.93 -7.55
N LEU A 84 9.13 17.09 -7.51
CA LEU A 84 10.35 17.36 -8.28
C LEU A 84 11.63 16.84 -7.60
N THR A 85 11.65 16.81 -6.26
CA THR A 85 12.85 16.49 -5.47
C THR A 85 12.94 15.03 -5.07
N VAL A 86 11.81 14.35 -4.90
CA VAL A 86 11.77 12.97 -4.42
C VAL A 86 12.14 12.01 -5.54
N PRO A 87 13.17 11.15 -5.35
CA PRO A 87 13.53 10.14 -6.33
C PRO A 87 12.36 9.19 -6.59
N ASN A 88 12.10 8.93 -7.86
CA ASN A 88 11.05 8.01 -8.29
C ASN A 88 11.66 6.72 -8.83
N GLU A 89 12.31 5.96 -7.93
CA GLU A 89 13.11 4.78 -8.31
C GLU A 89 12.25 3.62 -8.86
N ASN A 90 10.93 3.69 -8.72
CA ASN A 90 9.99 2.62 -9.07
C ASN A 90 8.90 3.06 -10.07
N VAL A 91 9.14 4.08 -10.90
CA VAL A 91 8.19 4.56 -11.93
C VAL A 91 7.64 3.39 -12.76
N TRP A 92 8.50 2.45 -13.15
CA TRP A 92 8.12 1.33 -14.01
C TRP A 92 7.24 0.29 -13.32
N ALA A 93 7.57 -0.07 -12.08
CA ALA A 93 6.75 -1.00 -11.30
C ALA A 93 5.36 -0.39 -11.00
N ARG A 94 5.32 0.92 -10.71
CA ARG A 94 4.05 1.64 -10.49
C ARG A 94 3.23 1.78 -11.77
N ALA A 95 3.88 2.05 -12.90
CA ALA A 95 3.18 2.14 -14.19
C ALA A 95 2.56 0.81 -14.60
N HIS A 96 3.27 -0.28 -14.36
CA HIS A 96 2.74 -1.62 -14.55
C HIS A 96 1.54 -1.89 -13.62
N HIS A 97 1.65 -1.59 -12.33
CA HIS A 97 0.54 -1.75 -11.37
C HIS A 97 -0.68 -0.91 -11.77
N ARG A 98 -0.48 0.35 -12.20
CA ARG A 98 -1.58 1.20 -12.66
C ARG A 98 -2.26 0.67 -13.91
N ALA A 99 -1.48 0.20 -14.89
CA ALA A 99 -2.02 -0.41 -16.10
C ALA A 99 -2.84 -1.67 -15.76
N GLN A 100 -2.39 -2.46 -14.78
CA GLN A 100 -3.15 -3.61 -14.26
C GLN A 100 -4.43 -3.21 -13.53
N THR A 101 -4.41 -2.14 -12.73
CA THR A 101 -5.63 -1.65 -12.06
C THR A 101 -6.60 -0.98 -13.02
N ALA A 102 -6.12 -0.36 -14.10
CA ALA A 102 -6.97 0.26 -15.12
C ALA A 102 -7.57 -0.77 -16.09
N SER A 103 -6.86 -1.88 -16.36
CA SER A 103 -7.39 -2.99 -17.15
C SER A 103 -8.31 -3.92 -16.33
N ARG A 104 -8.27 -3.83 -15.00
CA ARG A 104 -9.23 -4.50 -14.14
C ARG A 104 -10.61 -3.81 -14.32
N PRO A 105 -11.65 -4.53 -14.77
CA PRO A 105 -12.94 -3.92 -15.02
C PRO A 105 -13.48 -3.23 -13.75
N VAL A 106 -13.89 -1.98 -13.91
CA VAL A 106 -14.38 -1.03 -12.87
C VAL A 106 -15.59 -1.57 -12.09
N ALA A 107 -16.20 -2.67 -12.55
CA ALA A 107 -17.27 -3.39 -11.85
C ALA A 107 -16.91 -3.84 -10.42
N SER A 108 -15.63 -3.81 -10.03
CA SER A 108 -15.20 -4.27 -8.70
C SER A 108 -14.91 -3.15 -7.68
N GLN A 109 -15.01 -1.86 -8.03
CA GLN A 109 -14.72 -0.75 -7.09
C GLN A 109 -15.90 0.20 -6.84
N GLN A 110 -17.00 0.06 -7.56
CA GLN A 110 -18.23 0.83 -7.37
C GLN A 110 -19.45 -0.08 -7.64
N GLU A 111 -19.60 -1.16 -6.88
CA GLU A 111 -20.96 -1.56 -6.54
C GLU A 111 -21.33 -0.72 -5.29
N PRO A 112 -22.35 0.17 -5.33
CA PRO A 112 -23.02 0.52 -4.10
C PRO A 112 -23.43 -0.82 -3.50
N ALA A 113 -22.99 -1.10 -2.28
CA ALA A 113 -23.29 -2.35 -1.60
C ALA A 113 -24.78 -2.64 -1.80
N LYS A 114 -25.09 -3.58 -2.71
CA LYS A 114 -26.39 -4.24 -2.68
C LYS A 114 -26.51 -4.72 -1.25
N PRO A 115 -27.57 -4.36 -0.50
CA PRO A 115 -27.73 -4.92 0.83
C PRO A 115 -27.63 -6.43 0.66
N GLU A 116 -26.56 -7.01 1.19
CA GLU A 116 -26.45 -8.46 1.24
C GLU A 116 -27.76 -8.94 1.85
N PRO A 117 -28.48 -9.91 1.25
CA PRO A 117 -29.64 -10.48 1.89
C PRO A 117 -29.17 -10.89 3.28
N GLU A 118 -29.86 -10.37 4.29
CA GLU A 118 -29.54 -10.45 5.71
C GLU A 118 -29.08 -11.88 6.00
N ARG A 119 -27.76 -12.10 6.02
CA ARG A 119 -27.21 -13.40 6.36
C ARG A 119 -27.60 -13.58 7.80
N GLU A 120 -28.55 -14.49 8.03
CA GLU A 120 -28.98 -14.89 9.36
C GLU A 120 -27.75 -15.00 10.23
N ARG A 121 -27.65 -14.12 11.23
CA ARG A 121 -26.50 -14.12 12.13
C ARG A 121 -26.42 -15.52 12.71
N PRO A 122 -25.31 -16.26 12.54
CA PRO A 122 -25.22 -17.60 13.07
C PRO A 122 -25.51 -17.53 14.57
N SER A 123 -26.38 -18.43 15.05
CA SER A 123 -26.77 -18.43 16.44
C SER A 123 -25.53 -18.50 17.34
N PRO A 124 -25.57 -17.91 18.55
CA PRO A 124 -24.42 -17.92 19.47
C PRO A 124 -23.86 -19.32 19.73
N GLU A 125 -24.70 -20.35 19.60
CA GLU A 125 -24.32 -21.76 19.75
C GLU A 125 -23.54 -22.30 18.54
N ALA A 126 -23.96 -21.94 17.32
CA ALA A 126 -23.24 -22.32 16.10
C ALA A 126 -21.83 -21.70 16.06
N VAL A 127 -21.68 -20.45 16.54
CA VAL A 127 -20.38 -19.78 16.64
C VAL A 127 -19.48 -20.47 17.67
N LYS A 128 -20.05 -20.92 18.81
CA LYS A 128 -19.28 -21.68 19.82
C LYS A 128 -18.80 -23.02 19.29
N ALA A 129 -19.63 -23.75 18.56
CA ALA A 129 -19.25 -25.00 17.93
C ALA A 129 -18.14 -24.80 16.89
N MET A 130 -18.26 -23.75 16.06
CA MET A 130 -17.25 -23.40 15.06
C MET A 130 -15.90 -23.01 15.70
N LEU A 131 -15.93 -22.29 16.83
CA LEU A 131 -14.73 -21.95 17.61
C LEU A 131 -14.12 -23.16 18.31
N ALA A 132 -14.92 -24.13 18.75
CA ALA A 132 -14.44 -25.37 19.34
C ALA A 132 -13.72 -26.24 18.29
N ASP A 133 -14.33 -26.42 17.12
CA ASP A 133 -13.71 -27.12 15.99
C ASP A 133 -12.43 -26.43 15.51
N PHE A 134 -12.42 -25.09 15.48
CA PHE A 134 -11.22 -24.33 15.14
C PHE A 134 -10.11 -24.51 16.16
N ARG A 135 -10.43 -24.51 17.45
CA ARG A 135 -9.45 -24.76 18.53
C ARG A 135 -8.87 -26.16 18.47
N LEU A 136 -9.68 -27.17 18.17
CA LEU A 136 -9.19 -28.55 17.98
C LEU A 136 -8.23 -28.63 16.79
N LYS A 137 -8.59 -28.04 15.65
CA LYS A 137 -7.73 -27.99 14.45
C LYS A 137 -6.43 -27.20 14.65
N MET A 138 -6.46 -26.18 15.50
CA MET A 138 -5.27 -25.37 15.82
C MET A 138 -4.42 -25.99 16.94
N ALA A 139 -4.99 -26.81 17.82
CA ALA A 139 -4.23 -27.55 18.82
C ALA A 139 -3.34 -28.63 18.19
N GLU A 140 -3.78 -29.23 17.07
CA GLU A 140 -3.00 -30.21 16.31
C GLU A 140 -1.91 -29.57 15.44
N LYS A 141 -2.08 -28.31 15.04
CA LYS A 141 -1.09 -27.57 14.25
C LYS A 141 -0.13 -26.81 15.17
N ASP A 142 1.04 -27.38 15.41
CA ASP A 142 2.16 -26.64 16.00
C ASP A 142 2.70 -25.61 14.99
N THR A 143 2.03 -24.47 14.90
CA THR A 143 2.33 -23.38 13.95
C THR A 143 3.75 -22.83 14.11
N PHE A 144 4.39 -23.06 15.26
CA PHE A 144 5.76 -22.62 15.55
C PHE A 144 6.82 -23.64 15.14
N ARG A 145 6.45 -24.89 14.87
CA ARG A 145 7.39 -25.92 14.38
C ARG A 145 7.96 -25.54 13.02
N ASP A 146 7.12 -25.12 12.09
CA ASP A 146 7.53 -24.72 10.73
C ASP A 146 8.36 -23.43 10.73
N ILE A 147 8.09 -22.52 11.68
CA ILE A 147 8.87 -21.29 11.85
C ILE A 147 10.24 -21.64 12.43
N ARG A 148 10.31 -22.44 13.50
CA ARG A 148 11.58 -22.89 14.12
C ARG A 148 12.45 -23.68 13.15
N ALA A 149 11.84 -24.47 12.25
CA ALA A 149 12.57 -25.21 11.21
C ALA A 149 13.21 -24.29 10.15
N LYS A 150 12.71 -23.07 9.97
CA LYS A 150 13.18 -22.10 8.96
C LYS A 150 14.10 -21.02 9.52
N ILE A 151 14.37 -21.01 10.84
CA ILE A 151 15.30 -20.05 11.44
C ILE A 151 16.71 -20.36 10.93
N ARG A 152 17.22 -19.49 10.05
CA ARG A 152 18.61 -19.51 9.62
C ARG A 152 19.47 -18.82 10.69
N PRO A 153 20.72 -19.26 10.89
CA PRO A 153 21.64 -18.58 11.80
C PRO A 153 21.82 -17.13 11.39
N SER A 154 21.92 -16.24 12.39
CA SER A 154 22.10 -14.82 12.13
C SER A 154 23.42 -14.56 11.37
N PRO A 155 23.45 -13.70 10.34
CA PRO A 155 24.67 -13.35 9.61
C PRO A 155 25.76 -12.72 10.49
N GLN A 156 25.40 -12.23 11.67
CA GLN A 156 26.30 -11.60 12.65
C GLN A 156 26.67 -12.52 13.81
N ALA A 157 26.31 -13.81 13.75
CA ALA A 157 26.64 -14.76 14.80
C ALA A 157 28.17 -14.89 14.96
N ARG A 158 28.67 -14.88 16.20
CA ARG A 158 30.09 -15.06 16.48
C ARG A 158 30.56 -16.42 15.95
N VAL A 159 31.68 -16.38 15.26
CA VAL A 159 32.26 -17.50 14.54
C VAL A 159 33.52 -17.94 15.27
N ASP A 160 33.76 -19.25 15.36
CA ASP A 160 35.00 -19.80 15.92
C ASP A 160 36.11 -19.90 14.85
N GLU A 161 37.28 -20.40 15.22
CA GLU A 161 38.46 -20.50 14.35
C GLU A 161 38.22 -21.35 13.07
N THR A 162 37.14 -22.12 13.03
CA THR A 162 36.75 -22.93 11.86
C THR A 162 35.90 -22.18 10.85
N GLY A 163 35.55 -20.91 11.12
CA GLY A 163 34.72 -20.12 10.23
C GLY A 163 33.22 -20.47 10.30
N ILE A 164 32.79 -21.26 11.29
CA ILE A 164 31.39 -21.69 11.47
C ILE A 164 30.86 -21.23 12.83
N SER A 165 29.66 -20.63 12.86
CA SER A 165 29.01 -20.26 14.12
C SER A 165 28.39 -21.48 14.82
N ALA A 166 28.27 -21.43 16.14
CA ALA A 166 27.64 -22.50 16.92
C ALA A 166 26.21 -22.82 16.44
N GLU A 167 25.46 -21.78 16.03
CA GLU A 167 24.11 -21.91 15.47
C GLU A 167 24.12 -22.60 14.09
N ALA A 168 25.09 -22.29 13.24
CA ALA A 168 25.24 -22.94 11.93
C ALA A 168 25.65 -24.41 12.07
N ARG A 169 26.51 -24.74 13.05
CA ARG A 169 26.89 -26.12 13.36
C ARG A 169 25.71 -26.95 13.88
N ALA A 170 24.90 -26.37 14.76
CA ALA A 170 23.67 -27.01 15.25
C ALA A 170 22.63 -27.23 14.14
N LEU A 171 22.55 -26.31 13.16
CA LEU A 171 21.69 -26.48 11.99
C LEU A 171 22.21 -27.60 11.08
N MET A 172 23.51 -27.68 10.82
CA MET A 172 24.09 -28.76 10.00
C MET A 172 23.92 -30.14 10.66
N ALA A 173 24.09 -30.24 11.98
CA ALA A 173 23.88 -31.48 12.72
C ALA A 173 22.41 -31.96 12.74
N ARG A 174 21.44 -31.07 12.52
CA ARG A 174 20.00 -31.43 12.39
C ARG A 174 19.64 -31.96 11.00
N HIS A 175 20.51 -31.74 10.01
CA HIS A 175 20.31 -32.12 8.61
C HIS A 175 21.23 -33.26 8.16
N ALA A 176 22.11 -33.76 9.04
CA ALA A 176 22.93 -34.96 8.86
C ALA A 176 22.18 -36.19 9.40
#